data_AF-A0A377KFP3-F1
#
_entry.id   AF-A0A377KFP3-F1
#
_cell.length_a   1.000
_cell.length_b   1.000
_cell.length_c   1.000
_cell.angle_alpha   90.00
_cell.angle_beta   90.00
_cell.angle_gamma   90.00
#
_symmetry.space_group_name_H-M   'P 1'
#
loop_
_entity.id
_entity.type
_entity.pdbx_description
1 polymer ?
#
loop_
_entity_poly.entity_id
_entity_poly.type
_entity_poly.pdbx_seq_one_letter_code
_entity_poly.pdbx_strand_id
1 'polypeptide(L)'
;MMDGNVGQQYSTGWFGDNAGGENFMQFSDMYVTTKGFLPFAPEADFWVGKHGAPKIEIQMLDWKTQRTDAAAGVGLENWKVGPGKIDIALVREDVDDYDRSLQNKQQINTNTIDLRYKDIPLWDKATLMVSGRYVSANESASGKR
;
A
#
# COMPACT_ATOMS: atom_id res chain seq x y z
N MET A 1 -9.69 -10.56 26.98
CA MET A 1 -9.00 -11.29 25.89
C MET A 1 -8.39 -10.23 24.98
N MET A 2 -7.18 -10.42 24.45
CA MET A 2 -6.66 -9.51 23.42
C MET A 2 -7.44 -9.80 22.14
N ASP A 3 -8.29 -8.86 21.71
CA ASP A 3 -8.94 -8.92 20.41
C ASP A 3 -8.05 -8.21 19.38
N GLY A 4 -7.89 -8.80 18.21
CA GLY A 4 -6.93 -8.37 17.21
C GLY A 4 -7.40 -8.70 15.80
N ASN A 5 -7.30 -7.73 14.90
CA ASN A 5 -7.61 -7.94 13.50
C ASN A 5 -6.39 -8.57 12.80
N VAL A 6 -6.48 -9.89 12.60
CA VAL A 6 -5.48 -10.69 11.86
C VAL A 6 -5.73 -10.71 10.35
N GLY A 7 -6.77 -10.01 9.87
CA GLY A 7 -7.11 -9.93 8.46
C GLY A 7 -6.11 -9.10 7.65
N GLN A 8 -5.75 -9.59 6.46
CA GLN A 8 -4.94 -8.86 5.49
C GLN A 8 -5.77 -8.02 4.50
N GLN A 9 -7.05 -7.80 4.80
CA GLN A 9 -8.03 -7.21 3.88
C GLN A 9 -8.12 -5.68 4.00
N TYR A 10 -7.88 -5.14 5.21
CA TYR A 10 -7.95 -3.70 5.49
C TYR A 10 -6.54 -3.11 5.65
N SER A 11 -6.32 -1.91 5.10
CA SER A 11 -5.09 -1.15 5.34
C SER A 11 -5.15 -0.33 6.64
N THR A 12 -6.34 -0.11 7.21
CA THR A 12 -6.55 0.96 8.20
C THR A 12 -6.02 0.60 9.59
N GLY A 13 -4.93 1.29 9.97
CA GLY A 13 -4.45 1.46 11.34
C GLY A 13 -4.95 2.76 11.98
N TRP A 14 -6.24 3.08 11.80
CA TRP A 14 -6.83 4.29 12.40
C TRP A 14 -7.12 4.04 13.89
N PHE A 15 -6.47 4.81 14.76
CA PHE A 15 -6.72 4.79 16.20
C PHE A 15 -8.01 5.57 16.49
N GLY A 16 -9.10 4.84 16.72
CA GLY A 16 -10.33 5.39 17.29
C GLY A 16 -11.36 5.84 16.27
N ASP A 17 -12.33 4.96 16.01
CA ASP A 17 -13.69 5.37 15.66
C ASP A 17 -14.77 4.34 16.04
N ASN A 18 -14.46 3.46 17.01
CA ASN A 18 -15.50 2.62 17.61
C ASN A 18 -15.90 3.28 18.92
N ALA A 19 -17.14 3.78 19.00
CA ALA A 19 -17.77 4.31 20.21
C ALA A 19 -17.87 3.30 21.40
N GLY A 20 -17.19 2.16 21.31
CA GLY A 20 -17.07 1.13 22.33
C GLY A 20 -15.63 0.75 22.70
N GLY A 21 -14.62 1.45 22.18
CA GLY A 21 -13.24 1.38 22.66
C GLY A 21 -12.59 -0.01 22.66
N GLU A 22 -11.98 -0.42 21.54
CA GLU A 22 -10.95 -1.47 21.57
C GLU A 22 -9.78 -1.08 20.65
N ASN A 23 -8.57 -1.03 21.23
CA ASN A 23 -7.33 -0.97 20.48
C ASN A 23 -7.07 -2.38 19.93
N PHE A 24 -7.56 -2.69 18.73
CA PHE A 24 -7.28 -3.98 18.12
C PHE A 24 -5.78 -4.06 17.78
N MET A 25 -5.11 -5.12 18.24
CA MET A 25 -3.79 -5.44 17.71
C MET A 25 -3.93 -5.79 16.24
N GLN A 26 -3.12 -5.20 15.37
CA GLN A 26 -3.17 -5.43 13.93
C GLN A 26 -1.79 -5.69 13.37
N PHE A 27 -1.70 -6.61 12.42
CA PHE A 27 -0.51 -6.72 11.57
C PHE A 27 -0.57 -5.63 10.51
N SER A 28 0.28 -4.60 10.66
CA SER A 28 0.44 -3.54 9.68
C SER A 28 1.30 -3.97 8.49
N ASP A 29 2.27 -4.85 8.72
CA ASP A 29 3.22 -5.32 7.72
C ASP A 29 3.55 -6.79 7.99
N MET A 30 3.27 -7.68 7.03
CA MET A 30 3.51 -9.12 7.13
C MET A 30 3.69 -9.71 5.73
N TYR A 31 4.94 -9.90 5.32
CA TYR A 31 5.32 -10.31 3.98
C TYR A 31 6.59 -11.15 3.97
N VAL A 32 6.81 -11.84 2.86
CA VAL A 32 8.08 -12.50 2.52
C VAL A 32 8.73 -11.72 1.39
N THR A 33 10.03 -11.48 1.49
CA THR A 33 10.82 -10.83 0.45
C THR A 33 12.01 -11.68 0.04
N THR A 34 12.41 -11.59 -1.22
CA THR A 34 13.54 -12.30 -1.81
C THR A 34 14.34 -11.34 -2.69
N LYS A 35 15.67 -11.53 -2.71
CA LYS A 35 16.58 -10.80 -3.58
C LYS A 35 17.33 -11.79 -4.46
N GLY A 36 17.51 -11.48 -5.74
CA GLY A 36 18.14 -12.40 -6.70
C GLY A 36 17.22 -13.50 -7.23
N PHE A 37 15.94 -13.52 -6.83
CA PHE A 37 14.97 -14.52 -7.28
C PHE A 37 14.56 -14.35 -8.75
N LEU A 38 14.48 -13.11 -9.22
CA LEU A 38 14.07 -12.79 -10.59
C LEU A 38 15.30 -12.64 -11.50
N PRO A 39 15.51 -13.52 -12.50
CA PRO A 39 16.72 -13.48 -13.33
C PRO A 39 16.90 -12.19 -14.14
N PHE A 40 15.80 -11.51 -14.48
CA PHE A 40 15.80 -10.25 -15.22
C PHE A 40 16.03 -9.01 -14.32
N ALA A 41 15.97 -9.19 -13.00
CA ALA A 41 16.08 -8.13 -12.00
C ALA A 41 16.78 -8.68 -10.73
N PRO A 42 18.01 -9.17 -10.81
CA PRO A 42 18.67 -9.88 -9.71
C PRO A 42 18.94 -8.99 -8.49
N GLU A 43 19.05 -7.69 -8.68
CA GLU A 43 19.26 -6.70 -7.62
C GLU A 43 17.95 -6.23 -6.95
N ALA A 44 16.80 -6.53 -7.55
CA ALA A 44 15.50 -6.11 -7.05
C ALA A 44 15.03 -6.98 -5.89
N ASP A 45 14.25 -6.37 -4.99
CA ASP A 45 13.61 -7.03 -3.87
C ASP A 45 12.17 -7.38 -4.27
N PHE A 46 11.89 -8.67 -4.41
CA PHE A 46 10.57 -9.18 -4.77
C PHE A 46 9.85 -9.63 -3.51
N TRP A 47 8.67 -9.07 -3.24
CA TRP A 47 7.88 -9.35 -2.05
C TRP A 47 6.44 -9.76 -2.35
N VAL A 48 5.89 -10.56 -1.43
CA VAL A 48 4.50 -11.02 -1.42
C VAL A 48 3.96 -10.96 0.01
N GLY A 49 2.78 -10.37 0.20
CA GLY A 49 2.09 -10.33 1.48
C GLY A 49 1.43 -8.99 1.74
N LYS A 50 1.17 -8.68 3.01
CA LYS A 50 0.71 -7.35 3.42
C LYS A 50 1.91 -6.43 3.53
N HIS A 51 2.16 -5.67 2.47
CA HIS A 51 3.23 -4.69 2.36
C HIS A 51 2.86 -3.65 1.31
N GLY A 52 3.48 -2.48 1.36
CA GLY A 52 3.25 -1.42 0.39
C GLY A 52 4.49 -0.56 0.24
N ALA A 53 4.55 0.18 -0.87
CA ALA A 53 5.74 0.96 -1.19
C ALA A 53 6.07 1.99 -0.09
N PRO A 54 7.37 2.27 0.16
CA PRO A 54 7.84 3.05 1.31
C PRO A 54 7.11 4.38 1.53
N LYS A 55 6.81 4.76 2.76
CA LYS A 55 6.10 6.03 3.04
C LYS A 55 7.08 7.21 3.01
N ILE A 56 6.68 8.30 2.35
CA ILE A 56 7.39 9.59 2.42
C ILE A 56 6.65 10.47 3.42
N GLU A 57 7.39 11.01 4.37
CA GLU A 57 6.84 11.71 5.52
C GLU A 57 7.65 12.95 5.88
N ILE A 58 6.94 13.98 6.33
CA ILE A 58 7.50 15.13 7.04
C ILE A 58 7.40 14.83 8.54
N GLN A 59 8.49 14.33 9.10
CA GLN A 59 8.52 13.79 10.46
C GLN A 59 8.04 14.78 11.53
N MET A 60 8.38 16.07 11.41
CA MET A 60 7.99 17.09 12.40
C MET A 60 6.48 17.33 12.46
N LEU A 61 5.76 17.03 11.38
CA LEU A 61 4.31 17.22 11.28
C LEU A 61 3.55 15.90 11.41
N ASP A 62 4.26 14.77 11.56
CA ASP A 62 3.68 13.42 11.45
C ASP A 62 2.87 13.26 10.14
N TRP A 63 3.23 14.01 9.09
CA TRP A 63 2.44 14.10 7.85
C TRP A 63 3.07 13.30 6.73
N LYS A 64 2.37 12.22 6.35
CA LYS A 64 2.74 11.34 5.25
C LYS A 64 2.28 11.94 3.93
N THR A 65 3.22 12.45 3.13
CA THR A 65 2.95 13.08 1.83
C THR A 65 2.67 12.04 0.76
N GLN A 66 3.38 10.90 0.80
CA GLN A 66 3.14 9.76 -0.07
C GLN A 66 3.02 8.50 0.78
N ARG A 67 1.81 7.95 0.88
CA ARG A 67 1.53 6.66 1.50
C ARG A 67 0.61 5.86 0.60
N THR A 68 0.91 4.59 0.39
CA THR A 68 0.00 3.66 -0.27
C THR A 68 -0.63 2.84 0.83
N ASP A 69 -1.94 3.01 0.98
CA ASP A 69 -2.72 2.16 1.85
C ASP A 69 -2.74 0.78 1.18
N ALA A 70 -2.21 -0.21 1.90
CA ALA A 70 -1.86 -1.51 1.37
C ALA A 70 -2.33 -2.59 2.34
N ALA A 71 -3.18 -3.46 1.84
CA ALA A 71 -3.50 -4.72 2.48
C ALA A 71 -2.66 -5.81 1.76
N ALA A 72 -3.23 -6.92 1.32
CA ALA A 72 -2.47 -7.95 0.59
C ALA A 72 -2.02 -7.47 -0.81
N GLY A 73 -0.79 -7.81 -1.20
CA GLY A 73 -0.27 -7.49 -2.52
C GLY A 73 1.01 -8.22 -2.88
N VAL A 74 1.55 -7.82 -4.02
CA VAL A 74 2.86 -8.21 -4.53
C VAL A 74 3.58 -6.97 -5.03
N GLY A 75 4.90 -6.97 -4.93
CA GLY A 75 5.69 -5.87 -5.47
C GLY A 75 7.12 -6.23 -5.77
N LEU A 76 7.73 -5.36 -6.55
CA LEU A 76 9.13 -5.38 -6.92
C LEU A 76 9.72 -4.02 -6.57
N GLU A 77 10.75 -4.01 -5.74
CA GLU A 77 11.41 -2.80 -5.29
C GLU A 77 12.87 -2.77 -5.71
N ASN A 78 13.41 -1.57 -5.86
CA ASN A 78 14.82 -1.33 -6.18
C ASN A 78 15.29 -1.96 -7.50
N TRP A 79 14.37 -2.19 -8.45
CA TRP A 79 14.73 -2.72 -9.76
C TRP A 79 15.52 -1.69 -10.55
N LYS A 80 16.78 -1.99 -10.86
CA LYS A 80 17.67 -1.02 -11.53
C LYS A 80 17.28 -0.90 -12.99
N VAL A 81 16.83 0.30 -13.37
CA VAL A 81 16.43 0.61 -14.74
C VAL A 81 17.07 1.93 -15.15
N GLY A 82 18.02 1.85 -16.08
CA GLY A 82 18.77 3.01 -16.56
C GLY A 82 19.50 3.74 -15.41
N PRO A 83 19.38 5.08 -15.31
CA PRO A 83 20.06 5.86 -14.27
C PRO A 83 19.42 5.79 -12.88
N GLY A 84 18.24 5.19 -12.74
CA GLY A 84 17.51 5.14 -11.47
C GLY A 84 17.02 3.73 -11.10
N LYS A 85 16.00 3.68 -10.26
CA LYS A 85 15.35 2.44 -9.81
C LYS A 85 13.85 2.54 -9.88
N ILE A 86 13.20 1.45 -10.26
CA ILE A 86 11.75 1.33 -10.29
C ILE A 86 11.29 0.51 -9.08
N ASP A 87 10.30 1.05 -8.38
CA ASP A 87 9.45 0.29 -7.47
C ASP A 87 8.06 0.16 -8.12
N ILE A 88 7.51 -1.05 -8.15
CA ILE A 88 6.15 -1.30 -8.64
C ILE A 88 5.44 -2.25 -7.67
N ALA A 89 4.21 -1.91 -7.29
CA ALA A 89 3.39 -2.74 -6.43
C ALA A 89 1.96 -2.82 -6.98
N LEU A 90 1.37 -4.02 -6.88
CA LEU A 90 -0.05 -4.26 -7.05
C LEU A 90 -0.60 -4.70 -5.70
N VAL A 91 -1.41 -3.86 -5.09
CA VAL A 91 -2.00 -4.11 -3.78
C VAL A 91 -3.51 -4.06 -3.87
N ARG A 92 -4.16 -4.86 -3.04
CA ARG A 92 -5.60 -4.84 -2.83
C ARG A 92 -5.90 -4.29 -1.45
N GLU A 93 -7.00 -3.56 -1.35
CA GLU A 93 -7.60 -3.16 -0.09
C GLU A 93 -9.12 -3.19 -0.23
N ASP A 94 -9.83 -3.62 0.82
CA ASP A 94 -11.28 -3.50 0.85
C ASP A 94 -11.70 -2.31 1.71
N VAL A 95 -12.53 -1.44 1.14
CA VAL A 95 -13.00 -0.18 1.71
C VAL A 95 -14.49 -0.32 2.03
N ASP A 96 -14.89 0.18 3.19
CA ASP A 96 -16.31 0.28 3.54
C ASP A 96 -16.90 1.54 2.88
N ASP A 97 -17.77 1.35 1.89
CA ASP A 97 -18.52 2.41 1.23
C ASP A 97 -19.86 2.62 1.95
N TYR A 98 -20.04 3.81 2.54
CA TYR A 98 -21.23 4.15 3.28
C TYR A 98 -22.24 4.86 2.39
N ASP A 99 -23.53 4.57 2.59
CA ASP A 99 -24.58 5.36 1.97
C ASP A 99 -24.51 6.84 2.41
N ARG A 100 -25.16 7.74 1.66
CA ARG A 100 -25.15 9.18 1.97
C ARG A 100 -25.73 9.51 3.35
N SER A 101 -26.53 8.60 3.92
CA SER A 101 -27.09 8.72 5.26
C SER A 101 -26.19 8.16 6.37
N LEU A 102 -25.04 7.59 6.02
CA LEU A 102 -24.07 6.92 6.90
C LEU A 102 -24.69 5.81 7.76
N GLN A 103 -25.78 5.17 7.29
CA GLN A 103 -26.50 4.14 8.04
C GLN A 103 -26.13 2.74 7.59
N ASN A 104 -25.99 2.54 6.27
CA ASN A 104 -25.61 1.27 5.69
C ASN A 104 -24.22 1.36 5.07
N LYS A 105 -23.48 0.25 5.13
CA LYS A 105 -22.19 0.11 4.48
C LYS A 105 -22.15 -1.12 3.58
N GLN A 106 -21.48 -0.98 2.46
CA GLN A 106 -21.12 -2.07 1.57
C GLN A 106 -19.60 -2.11 1.47
N GLN A 107 -19.03 -3.30 1.58
CA GLN A 107 -17.60 -3.48 1.36
C GLN A 107 -17.31 -3.55 -0.15
N ILE A 108 -16.40 -2.69 -0.61
CA ILE A 108 -15.93 -2.64 -1.99
C ILE A 108 -14.44 -2.96 -2.00
N ASN A 109 -14.06 -3.90 -2.86
CA ASN A 109 -12.67 -4.22 -3.12
C ASN A 109 -12.07 -3.14 -4.03
N THR A 110 -10.90 -2.63 -3.68
CA THR A 110 -10.12 -1.71 -4.49
C THR A 110 -8.75 -2.31 -4.81
N ASN A 111 -8.29 -2.10 -6.03
CA ASN A 111 -6.98 -2.52 -6.49
C ASN A 111 -6.17 -1.29 -6.83
N THR A 112 -4.96 -1.24 -6.29
CA THR A 112 -4.04 -0.11 -6.43
C THR A 112 -2.78 -0.58 -7.12
N ILE A 113 -2.42 0.13 -8.18
CA ILE A 113 -1.10 0.05 -8.82
C ILE A 113 -0.32 1.27 -8.37
N ASP A 114 0.80 1.06 -7.70
CA ASP A 114 1.77 2.10 -7.31
C ASP A 114 3.05 1.88 -8.11
N LEU A 115 3.47 2.92 -8.83
CA LEU A 115 4.70 2.93 -9.63
C LEU A 115 5.55 4.13 -9.22
N ARG A 116 6.83 3.88 -8.94
CA ARG A 116 7.79 4.93 -8.58
C ARG A 116 9.10 4.74 -9.31
N TYR A 117 9.55 5.79 -9.97
CA TYR A 117 10.89 5.85 -10.55
C TYR A 117 11.73 6.82 -9.74
N LYS A 118 12.70 6.29 -8.99
CA LYS A 118 13.45 6.98 -7.94
C LYS A 118 14.95 6.93 -8.19
N ASP A 119 15.71 7.65 -7.36
CA ASP A 119 17.17 7.75 -7.39
C ASP A 119 17.73 8.26 -8.74
N ILE A 120 16.95 9.03 -9.50
CA ILE A 120 17.41 9.59 -10.78
C ILE A 120 18.34 10.79 -10.46
N PRO A 121 19.63 10.75 -10.83
CA PRO A 121 20.55 11.84 -10.54
C PRO A 121 20.19 13.10 -11.35
N LEU A 122 20.15 14.26 -10.69
CA LEU A 122 19.96 15.56 -11.34
C LEU A 122 21.26 16.39 -11.37
N TRP A 123 21.89 16.56 -10.22
CA TRP A 123 23.21 17.21 -10.03
C TRP A 123 23.83 16.72 -8.71
N ASP A 124 24.96 17.28 -8.29
CA ASP A 124 25.64 16.84 -7.05
C ASP A 124 24.68 16.85 -5.85
N LYS A 125 24.52 15.66 -5.24
CA LYS A 125 23.65 15.39 -4.09
C LYS A 125 22.15 15.64 -4.30
N ALA A 126 21.68 15.73 -5.55
CA ALA A 126 20.26 15.87 -5.85
C ALA A 126 19.74 14.71 -6.71
N THR A 127 18.64 14.10 -6.25
CA THR A 127 17.93 13.07 -6.98
C THR A 127 16.47 13.45 -7.21
N LEU A 128 15.87 12.88 -8.25
CA LEU A 128 14.46 12.97 -8.58
C LEU A 128 13.77 11.63 -8.30
N MET A 129 12.55 11.74 -7.78
CA MET A 129 11.56 10.67 -7.80
C MET A 129 10.31 11.16 -8.53
N VAL A 130 9.81 10.33 -9.46
CA VAL A 130 8.49 10.49 -10.07
C VAL A 130 7.65 9.30 -9.64
N SER A 131 6.48 9.56 -9.07
CA SER A 131 5.55 8.51 -8.64
C SER A 131 4.17 8.72 -9.23
N GLY A 132 3.49 7.61 -9.48
CA GLY A 132 2.12 7.56 -10.00
C GLY A 132 1.37 6.44 -9.32
N ARG A 133 0.13 6.73 -8.91
CA ARG A 133 -0.78 5.75 -8.35
C ARG A 133 -2.07 5.73 -9.13
N TYR A 134 -2.56 4.54 -9.42
CA TYR A 134 -3.89 4.33 -9.96
C TYR A 134 -4.67 3.39 -9.05
N VAL A 135 -5.88 3.80 -8.67
CA VAL A 135 -6.78 3.01 -7.80
C VAL A 135 -8.08 2.79 -8.55
N SER A 136 -8.56 1.55 -8.54
CA SER A 136 -9.83 1.18 -9.18
C SER A 136 -10.63 0.26 -8.27
N ALA A 137 -11.93 0.54 -8.16
CA ALA A 137 -12.88 -0.36 -7.52
C ALA A 137 -13.09 -1.61 -8.39
N ASN A 138 -13.00 -2.78 -7.78
CA ASN A 138 -13.34 -4.06 -8.36
C ASN A 138 -14.70 -4.50 -7.82
N GLU A 139 -15.75 -4.07 -8.51
CA GLU A 139 -17.12 -4.45 -8.19
C GLU A 139 -17.39 -5.89 -8.64
N SER A 140 -17.92 -6.71 -7.73
CA SER A 140 -18.54 -7.96 -8.13
C SER A 140 -19.80 -7.67 -8.97
N ALA A 141 -20.16 -8.55 -9.91
CA ALA A 141 -21.28 -8.37 -10.84
C ALA A 141 -22.63 -8.02 -10.16
N SER A 142 -22.77 -8.28 -8.86
CA SER A 142 -23.96 -7.93 -8.06
C SER A 142 -24.04 -6.46 -7.63
N GLY A 143 -22.98 -5.66 -7.82
CA GLY A 143 -22.88 -4.27 -7.37
C GLY A 143 -23.33 -3.22 -8.40
N LYS A 144 -23.54 -3.61 -9.67
CA LYS A 144 -24.11 -2.72 -10.69
C LYS A 144 -25.62 -2.64 -10.50
N ARG A 145 -26.09 -1.63 -9.78
CA ARG A 145 -27.50 -1.20 -9.80
C ARG A 145 -27.61 0.26 -10.19
#